data_AF-A0A8J2PA15-F1
#
_entry.id   AF-A0A8J2PA15-F1
#
_cell.length_a   1.000
_cell.length_b   1.000
_cell.length_c   1.000
_cell.angle_alpha   90.00
_cell.angle_beta   90.00
_cell.angle_gamma   90.00
#
_symmetry.space_group_name_H-M   'P 1'
#
loop_
_entity.id
_entity.type
_entity.pdbx_description
1 polymer ?
#
loop_
_entity_poly.entity_id
_entity_poly.type
_entity_poly.pdbx_seq_one_letter_code
_entity_poly.pdbx_strand_id
1 'polypeptide(L)'
;MMQLPDAEIEQSLQSLQNLSVAELQNFLDDEDTFNAFVNELDSVREWESDKDVQVASNKSLAEYNLSLEPVLKDAKAALWELYERARATADEVETKRAVLGTKRFA
;
A
#
# COMPACT_ATOMS: atom_id res chain seq x y z
N MET A 1 5.55 14.11 8.12
CA MET A 1 6.36 13.53 9.21
C MET A 1 5.49 13.58 10.45
N MET A 2 5.23 12.43 11.06
CA MET A 2 4.54 12.36 12.35
C MET A 2 5.53 12.89 13.39
N GLN A 3 5.28 14.08 13.93
CA GLN A 3 6.02 14.57 15.09
C GLN A 3 5.53 13.74 16.27
N LEU A 4 6.44 13.02 16.94
CA LEU A 4 6.16 12.47 18.27
C LEU A 4 5.67 13.64 19.13
N PRO A 5 4.45 13.60 19.68
CA PRO A 5 3.92 14.71 20.45
C PRO A 5 4.82 14.94 21.66
N ASP A 6 5.18 16.19 21.93
CA ASP A 6 6.10 16.58 23.02
C ASP A 6 5.74 15.96 24.39
N ALA A 7 4.45 15.65 24.59
CA ALA A 7 3.92 14.95 25.77
C ALA A 7 4.45 13.51 25.96
N GLU A 8 4.73 12.77 24.89
CA GLU A 8 5.29 11.41 24.96
C GLU A 8 6.78 11.43 25.35
N ILE A 9 7.50 12.46 24.89
CA ILE A 9 8.90 12.68 25.28
C ILE A 9 8.99 13.04 26.76
N GLU A 10 8.09 13.90 27.26
CA GLU A 10 8.03 14.23 28.69
C GLU A 10 7.70 13.01 29.57
N GLN A 11 6.77 12.15 29.16
CA GLN A 11 6.46 10.92 29.91
C GLN A 11 7.63 9.93 29.91
N SER A 12 8.33 9.79 28.77
CA SER A 12 9.52 8.96 28.67
C SER A 12 10.67 9.48 29.57
N LEU A 13 10.82 10.81 29.65
CA LEU A 13 11.77 11.47 30.56
C LEU A 13 11.41 11.30 32.04
N GLN A 14 10.13 11.37 32.39
CA GLN A 14 9.66 11.09 33.76
C GLN A 14 9.96 9.65 34.18
N SER A 15 9.85 8.70 33.24
CA SER A 15 10.19 7.29 33.47
C SER A 15 11.65 7.11 33.88
N LEU A 16 12.57 7.86 33.25
CA LEU A 16 14.00 7.88 33.58
C LEU A 16 14.28 8.54 34.94
N GLN A 17 13.50 9.57 35.33
CA GLN A 17 13.67 10.27 36.60
C GLN A 17 13.28 9.43 37.83
N ASN A 18 12.48 8.38 37.64
CA ASN A 18 12.07 7.47 38.71
C ASN A 18 13.10 6.35 38.98
N LEU A 19 14.13 6.23 38.14
CA LEU A 19 15.18 5.23 38.30
C LEU A 19 16.23 5.65 39.33
N SER A 20 16.79 4.67 40.02
CA SER A 20 17.88 4.88 40.96
C SER A 20 19.19 5.20 40.24
N VAL A 21 20.13 5.82 40.95
CA VAL A 21 21.47 6.13 40.43
C VAL A 21 22.20 4.86 39.96
N ALA A 22 21.99 3.72 40.62
CA ALA A 22 22.59 2.45 40.22
C ALA A 22 22.03 1.92 38.89
N GLU A 23 20.72 2.08 38.64
CA GLU A 23 20.09 1.69 37.38
C GLU A 23 20.52 2.60 36.22
N LEU A 24 20.61 3.92 36.47
CA LEU A 24 21.13 4.86 35.48
C LEU A 24 22.62 4.63 35.19
N GLN A 25 23.41 4.24 36.19
CA GLN A 25 24.80 3.84 36.00
C GLN A 25 24.89 2.57 35.14
N ASN A 26 24.01 1.59 35.38
CA ASN A 26 23.94 0.37 34.59
C ASN A 26 23.61 0.65 33.11
N PHE A 27 22.75 1.63 32.82
CA PHE A 27 22.49 2.07 31.44
C PHE A 27 23.69 2.72 30.76
N LEU A 28 24.58 3.39 31.52
CA LEU A 28 25.82 3.95 30.99
C LEU A 28 26.89 2.86 30.77
N ASP A 29 26.87 1.82 31.60
CA ASP A 29 27.83 0.73 31.56
C ASP A 29 27.46 -0.36 30.53
N ASP A 30 26.17 -0.52 30.22
CA ASP A 30 25.64 -1.49 29.24
C ASP A 30 24.52 -0.88 28.37
N GLU A 31 24.88 -0.54 27.12
CA GLU A 31 23.97 0.04 26.13
C GLU A 31 22.79 -0.90 25.78
N ASP A 32 22.96 -2.22 25.89
CA ASP A 32 21.88 -3.17 25.61
C ASP A 32 20.78 -3.08 26.67
N THR A 33 21.13 -2.76 27.92
CA THR A 33 20.14 -2.56 28.99
C THR A 33 19.33 -1.28 28.79
N PHE A 34 19.97 -0.23 28.27
CA PHE A 34 19.28 1.00 27.90
C PHE A 34 18.35 0.78 26.69
N ASN A 35 18.82 0.07 25.66
CA ASN A 35 18.00 -0.28 24.50
C ASN A 35 16.79 -1.15 24.88
N ALA A 36 16.98 -2.10 25.80
CA ALA A 36 15.89 -2.89 26.35
C ALA A 36 14.86 -1.99 27.06
N PHE A 37 15.29 -1.07 27.91
CA PHE A 37 14.40 -0.10 28.57
C PHE A 37 13.61 0.74 27.56
N VAL A 38 14.27 1.26 26.51
CA VAL A 38 13.61 2.04 25.46
C VAL A 38 12.55 1.22 24.74
N ASN A 39 12.83 -0.05 24.41
CA ASN A 39 11.86 -0.95 23.78
C ASN A 39 10.69 -1.33 24.72
N GLU A 40 10.84 -1.15 26.02
CA GLU A 40 9.77 -1.37 27.00
C GLU A 40 8.86 -0.16 27.20
N LEU A 41 9.25 1.02 26.73
CA LEU A 41 8.41 2.22 26.81
C LEU A 41 7.10 2.01 26.06
N ASP A 42 5.99 2.39 26.69
CA ASP A 42 4.65 2.18 26.13
C ASP A 42 4.48 2.87 24.77
N SER A 43 5.09 4.04 24.57
CA SER A 43 5.10 4.76 23.28
C SER A 43 5.81 3.97 22.17
N VAL A 44 6.92 3.31 22.48
CA VAL A 44 7.66 2.49 21.51
C VAL A 44 6.87 1.22 21.17
N ARG A 45 6.27 0.58 22.17
CA ARG A 45 5.41 -0.60 21.95
C ARG A 45 4.16 -0.28 21.15
N GLU A 46 3.49 0.84 21.45
CA GLU A 46 2.33 1.30 20.69
C GLU A 46 2.71 1.58 19.24
N TRP A 47 3.84 2.25 19.01
CA TRP A 47 4.37 2.49 17.68
C TRP A 47 4.71 1.20 16.91
N GLU A 48 5.32 0.22 17.57
CA GLU A 48 5.60 -1.08 16.96
C GLU A 48 4.31 -1.85 16.62
N SER A 49 3.31 -1.81 17.50
CA SER A 49 2.00 -2.40 17.24
C SER A 49 1.31 -1.74 16.05
N ASP A 50 1.30 -0.41 15.99
CA ASP A 50 0.74 0.35 14.87
C ASP A 50 1.46 0.04 13.55
N LYS A 51 2.78 -0.06 13.60
CA LYS A 51 3.60 -0.48 12.46
C LYS A 51 3.19 -1.88 11.98
N ASP A 52 3.01 -2.83 12.89
CA ASP A 52 2.64 -4.20 12.54
C ASP A 52 1.23 -4.28 11.93
N VAL A 53 0.27 -3.50 12.46
CA VAL A 53 -1.07 -3.36 11.88
C VAL A 53 -0.99 -2.76 10.46
N GLN A 54 -0.20 -1.71 10.27
CA GLN A 54 -0.01 -1.09 8.96
C GLN A 54 0.66 -2.04 7.96
N VAL A 55 1.67 -2.79 8.39
CA VAL A 55 2.35 -3.79 7.56
C VAL A 55 1.38 -4.90 7.15
N ALA A 56 0.57 -5.41 8.08
CA ALA A 56 -0.45 -6.42 7.79
C ALA A 56 -1.51 -5.89 6.81
N SER A 57 -1.95 -4.65 6.99
CA SER A 57 -2.89 -3.98 6.08
C SER A 57 -2.30 -3.82 4.68
N ASN A 58 -1.07 -3.31 4.59
CA ASN A 58 -0.38 -3.12 3.31
C ASN A 58 -0.17 -4.45 2.58
N LYS A 59 0.24 -5.50 3.31
CA LYS A 59 0.38 -6.85 2.76
C LYS A 59 -0.94 -7.36 2.18
N SER A 60 -2.04 -7.23 2.92
CA SER A 60 -3.37 -7.65 2.45
C SER A 60 -3.80 -6.87 1.19
N LEU A 61 -3.53 -5.57 1.15
CA LEU A 61 -3.80 -4.73 -0.03
C LEU A 61 -2.94 -5.13 -1.24
N ALA A 62 -1.66 -5.43 -1.02
CA ALA A 62 -0.76 -5.90 -2.07
C ALA A 62 -1.21 -7.25 -2.64
N GLU A 63 -1.60 -8.20 -1.78
CA GLU A 63 -2.16 -9.49 -2.18
C GLU A 63 -3.45 -9.32 -2.99
N TYR A 64 -4.35 -8.44 -2.53
CA TYR A 64 -5.58 -8.13 -3.27
C TYR A 64 -5.28 -7.49 -4.64
N ASN A 65 -4.37 -6.52 -4.71
CA ASN A 65 -3.98 -5.88 -5.96
C ASN A 65 -3.38 -6.89 -6.95
N LEU A 66 -2.51 -7.79 -6.48
CA LEU A 66 -1.96 -8.87 -7.30
C LEU A 66 -3.05 -9.84 -7.78
N SER A 67 -4.08 -10.10 -6.97
CA SER A 67 -5.20 -10.95 -7.37
C SER A 67 -6.07 -10.32 -8.48
N LEU A 68 -6.14 -8.99 -8.54
CA LEU A 68 -6.91 -8.26 -9.55
C LEU A 68 -6.17 -8.09 -10.87
N GLU A 69 -4.83 -8.09 -10.85
CA GLU A 69 -4.01 -7.95 -12.06
C GLU A 69 -4.39 -8.93 -13.19
N PRO A 70 -4.51 -10.26 -12.97
CA PRO A 70 -4.91 -11.18 -14.03
C PRO A 70 -6.33 -10.90 -14.54
N VAL A 71 -7.27 -10.59 -13.64
CA VAL A 71 -8.66 -10.29 -14.00
C VAL A 71 -8.74 -9.06 -14.91
N LEU A 72 -8.01 -8.00 -14.56
CA LEU A 72 -7.95 -6.77 -15.36
C LEU A 72 -7.28 -7.01 -16.70
N LYS A 73 -6.22 -7.81 -16.74
CA LYS A 73 -5.52 -8.18 -17.96
C LYS A 73 -6.44 -8.93 -18.93
N ASP A 74 -7.16 -9.93 -18.42
CA ASP A 74 -8.07 -10.75 -19.22
C ASP A 74 -9.27 -9.93 -19.72
N ALA A 75 -9.86 -9.11 -18.85
CA ALA A 75 -10.96 -8.20 -19.21
C ALA A 75 -10.54 -7.21 -20.30
N LYS A 76 -9.33 -6.65 -20.19
CA LYS A 76 -8.77 -5.73 -21.20
C LYS A 76 -8.54 -6.43 -22.54
N ALA A 77 -8.03 -7.66 -22.53
CA ALA A 77 -7.85 -8.45 -23.74
C ALA A 77 -9.19 -8.75 -24.42
N ALA A 78 -10.19 -9.21 -23.66
CA ALA A 78 -11.53 -9.49 -24.17
C ALA A 78 -12.21 -8.24 -24.76
N LEU A 79 -12.05 -7.09 -24.10
CA LEU A 79 -12.55 -5.81 -24.61
C LEU A 79 -11.90 -5.44 -25.94
N TRP A 80 -10.57 -5.61 -26.05
CA TRP A 80 -9.84 -5.32 -27.28
C TRP A 80 -10.29 -6.20 -28.44
N GLU A 81 -10.47 -7.51 -28.21
CA GLU A 81 -10.98 -8.43 -29.23
C GLU A 81 -12.40 -8.08 -29.68
N LEU A 82 -13.27 -7.66 -28.75
CA LEU A 82 -14.61 -7.22 -29.11
C LEU A 82 -14.59 -5.94 -29.94
N TYR A 83 -13.73 -4.99 -29.57
CA TYR A 83 -13.53 -3.75 -30.31
C TYR A 83 -13.07 -4.01 -31.75
N GLU A 84 -12.04 -4.84 -31.93
CA GLU A 84 -11.53 -5.17 -33.27
C GLU A 84 -12.59 -5.85 -34.14
N ARG A 85 -13.38 -6.79 -33.57
CA ARG A 85 -14.50 -7.41 -34.30
C ARG A 85 -15.58 -6.40 -34.69
N ALA A 86 -15.96 -5.50 -33.80
CA ALA A 86 -16.94 -4.47 -34.08
C ALA A 86 -16.45 -3.52 -35.19
N ARG A 87 -15.19 -3.13 -35.13
CA ARG A 87 -14.55 -2.29 -36.15
C ARG A 87 -14.53 -2.96 -37.52
N ALA A 88 -14.07 -4.21 -37.59
CA ALA A 88 -14.05 -4.98 -38.84
C ALA A 88 -15.47 -5.09 -39.44
N THR A 89 -16.47 -5.35 -38.61
CA THR A 89 -17.87 -5.42 -39.04
C THR A 89 -18.37 -4.06 -39.56
N ALA A 90 -18.00 -2.96 -38.91
CA ALA A 90 -18.36 -1.62 -39.36
C ALA A 90 -17.74 -1.28 -40.72
N ASP A 91 -16.46 -1.59 -40.91
CA ASP A 91 -15.74 -1.40 -42.18
C ASP A 91 -16.36 -2.25 -43.30
N GLU A 92 -16.75 -3.50 -43.00
CA GLU A 92 -17.46 -4.36 -43.95
C GLU A 92 -18.83 -3.78 -44.35
N VAL A 93 -19.59 -3.28 -43.37
CA VAL A 93 -20.91 -2.68 -43.62
C VAL A 93 -20.76 -1.44 -44.50
N GLU A 94 -19.78 -0.58 -44.22
CA GLU A 94 -19.53 0.62 -45.01
C GLU A 94 -19.11 0.27 -46.45
N THR A 95 -18.24 -0.72 -46.61
CA THR A 95 -17.83 -1.22 -47.92
C THR A 95 -19.03 -1.77 -48.71
N LYS A 96 -19.86 -2.61 -48.07
CA LYS A 96 -21.07 -3.17 -48.71
C LYS A 96 -22.06 -2.06 -49.07
N ARG A 97 -22.22 -1.04 -48.24
CA ARG A 97 -23.05 0.14 -48.53
C ARG A 97 -22.53 0.92 -49.74
N ALA A 98 -21.24 1.18 -49.83
CA ALA A 98 -20.63 1.88 -50.96
C ALA A 98 -20.80 1.12 -52.29
N VAL A 99 -20.64 -0.21 -52.26
CA VAL A 99 -20.87 -1.07 -53.44
C VAL A 99 -22.34 -1.07 -53.87
N LEU A 100 -23.28 -1.11 -52.93
CA LEU A 100 -24.71 -1.02 -53.26
C LEU A 100 -25.10 0.37 -53.79
N GLY A 101 -24.49 1.42 -53.23
CA GLY A 101 -24.66 2.78 -53.73
C GLY A 101 -24.23 2.91 -55.19
N THR A 102 -23.03 2.44 -55.54
CA THR A 102 -22.52 2.49 -56.92
C THR A 102 -23.35 1.66 -57.91
N LYS A 103 -23.82 0.47 -57.51
CA LYS A 103 -24.71 -0.36 -58.36
C LYS A 103 -26.09 0.23 -58.59
N ARG A 104 -26.55 1.16 -57.75
CA ARG A 104 -27.87 1.79 -57.88
C ARG A 104 -27.87 2.95 -58.89
N PHE A 105 -26.69 3.39 -59.34
CA PHE A 105 -26.51 4.48 -60.30
C PHE A 105 -25.89 4.04 -61.65
N ALA A 106 -25.73 2.72 -61.86
CA ALA A 106 -25.32 2.11 -63.12
C ALA A 106 -26.49 1.29 -63.69
#